data_AF-A0A022FXN0-F1
#
_entry.id   AF-A0A022FXN0-F1
#
_cell.length_a   1.000
_cell.length_b   1.000
_cell.length_c   1.000
_cell.angle_alpha   90.00
_cell.angle_beta   90.00
_cell.angle_gamma   90.00
#
_symmetry.space_group_name_H-M   'P 1'
#
loop_
_entity.id
_entity.type
_entity.pdbx_description
1 polymer ?
#
loop_
_entity_poly.entity_id
_entity_poly.type
_entity_poly.pdbx_seq_one_letter_code
_entity_poly.pdbx_strand_id
1 'polypeptide(L)'
;MSIWTQLIFAGISVGCIYGLIALGFVIIYKATESVNFAQGDLMMVGAAFTLWLILKGGFPYQAALIVAVTAMFGLGYAIDALVVRRLIGKPRFSIVMLTFGIGAVMRSLAGLAWGYEPLSFPSPYGGKALHIGSAMVAADNVAIVAGTVALCIALYCFFRYAPAGLRIQAASQNQLAAGCVGIDVRRTYSLVWGLAAAIACVAGVLVAPIVLIDPNLGFMGIKAFAAAVIGGFGSLPGALLGGLLVGIIEQVTRSWLPAGWSELAVYGLLMLVLAVRPGGLVGQLYRKKA
;
A
#
# COMPACT_ATOMS: atom_id res chain seq x y z
N MET A 1 -9.43 -7.29 -32.23
CA MET A 1 -9.26 -7.66 -30.81
C MET A 1 -9.25 -6.39 -30.00
N SER A 2 -10.18 -6.22 -29.04
CA SER A 2 -10.35 -4.89 -28.44
C SER A 2 -9.20 -4.62 -27.47
N ILE A 3 -8.24 -3.78 -27.87
CA ILE A 3 -7.20 -3.19 -27.00
C ILE A 3 -7.72 -2.81 -25.61
N TRP A 4 -9.00 -2.43 -25.52
CA TRP A 4 -9.79 -2.22 -24.31
C TRP A 4 -9.69 -3.33 -23.25
N THR A 5 -9.81 -4.61 -23.61
CA THR A 5 -9.80 -5.70 -22.61
C THR A 5 -8.42 -5.82 -21.98
N GLN A 6 -7.36 -5.79 -22.79
CA GLN A 6 -5.98 -5.81 -22.30
C GLN A 6 -5.68 -4.59 -21.42
N LEU A 7 -6.20 -3.42 -21.80
CA LEU A 7 -6.00 -2.18 -21.06
C LEU A 7 -6.71 -2.18 -19.70
N ILE A 8 -7.94 -2.72 -19.64
CA ILE A 8 -8.68 -2.90 -18.39
C ILE A 8 -7.95 -3.89 -17.48
N PHE A 9 -7.48 -5.03 -18.00
CA PHE A 9 -6.72 -6.00 -17.19
C PHE A 9 -5.42 -5.40 -16.63
N ALA A 10 -4.66 -4.68 -17.46
CA ALA A 10 -3.46 -3.98 -16.99
C ALA A 10 -3.80 -2.91 -15.94
N GLY A 11 -4.87 -2.16 -16.15
CA GLY A 11 -5.36 -1.15 -15.20
C GLY A 11 -5.83 -1.74 -13.88
N ILE A 12 -6.47 -2.92 -13.90
CA ILE A 12 -6.84 -3.67 -12.70
C ILE A 12 -5.58 -4.09 -11.95
N SER A 13 -4.56 -4.62 -12.62
CA SER A 13 -3.30 -5.01 -11.97
C SER A 13 -2.59 -3.82 -11.31
N VAL A 14 -2.44 -2.71 -12.02
CA VAL A 14 -1.87 -1.48 -11.44
C VAL A 14 -2.75 -0.95 -10.30
N GLY A 15 -4.07 -1.00 -10.46
CA GLY A 15 -5.03 -0.56 -9.44
C GLY A 15 -5.02 -1.43 -8.19
N CYS A 16 -4.75 -2.73 -8.31
CA CYS A 16 -4.52 -3.63 -7.19
C CYS A 16 -3.32 -3.18 -6.36
N ILE A 17 -2.21 -2.77 -6.99
CA ILE A 17 -1.02 -2.27 -6.28
C ILE A 17 -1.34 -0.98 -5.54
N TYR A 18 -1.97 0.00 -6.21
CA TYR A 18 -2.43 1.22 -5.54
C TYR A 18 -3.41 0.93 -4.41
N GLY A 19 -4.30 -0.04 -4.59
CA GLY A 19 -5.25 -0.49 -3.58
C GLY A 19 -4.56 -1.11 -2.36
N LEU A 20 -3.51 -1.91 -2.54
CA LEU A 20 -2.74 -2.48 -1.43
C LEU A 20 -1.99 -1.41 -0.64
N ILE A 21 -1.35 -0.46 -1.33
CA ILE A 21 -0.69 0.67 -0.65
C ILE A 21 -1.73 1.53 0.08
N ALA A 22 -2.87 1.80 -0.56
CA ALA A 22 -4.01 2.53 0.02
C ALA A 22 -4.59 1.82 1.25
N LEU A 23 -4.69 0.48 1.24
CA LEU A 23 -5.08 -0.30 2.42
C LEU A 23 -4.14 -0.06 3.59
N GLY A 24 -2.83 0.00 3.34
CA GLY A 24 -1.85 0.35 4.37
C GLY A 24 -2.08 1.74 4.97
N PHE A 25 -2.32 2.75 4.12
CA PHE A 25 -2.73 4.09 4.57
C PHE A 25 -3.99 4.06 5.43
N VAL A 26 -5.03 3.34 4.98
CA VAL A 26 -6.32 3.26 5.67
C VAL A 26 -6.22 2.52 7.01
N ILE A 27 -5.44 1.45 7.09
CA ILE A 27 -5.26 0.70 8.34
C ILE A 27 -4.57 1.57 9.41
N ILE A 28 -3.53 2.33 9.03
CA ILE A 28 -2.88 3.29 9.93
C ILE A 28 -3.86 4.39 10.34
N TYR A 29 -4.59 4.96 9.38
CA TYR A 29 -5.52 6.05 9.64
C TYR A 29 -6.66 5.62 10.57
N LYS A 30 -7.28 4.46 10.34
CA LYS A 30 -8.39 3.98 11.20
C LYS A 30 -7.93 3.74 12.64
N ALA A 31 -6.67 3.38 12.87
CA ALA A 31 -6.15 3.17 14.21
C ALA A 31 -5.70 4.47 14.90
N THR A 32 -5.05 5.38 14.16
CA THR A 32 -4.30 6.52 14.73
C THR A 32 -4.82 7.91 14.33
N GLU A 33 -5.82 7.99 13.44
CA GLU A 33 -6.30 9.22 12.80
C GLU A 33 -5.18 10.04 12.13
N SER A 34 -4.07 9.38 11.79
CA SER A 34 -2.86 9.96 11.21
C SER A 34 -2.49 9.26 9.92
N VAL A 35 -1.84 9.99 9.02
CA VAL A 35 -1.43 9.48 7.69
C VAL A 35 0.07 9.26 7.69
N ASN A 36 0.52 8.11 7.20
CA ASN A 36 1.93 7.79 7.03
C ASN A 36 2.37 7.94 5.56
N PHE A 37 3.00 9.06 5.20
CA PHE A 37 3.46 9.28 3.82
C PHE A 37 4.67 8.42 3.43
N ALA A 38 5.34 7.74 4.38
CA ALA A 38 6.40 6.79 4.08
C ALA A 38 5.88 5.45 3.55
N GLN A 39 4.57 5.28 3.36
CA GLN A 39 3.99 4.00 2.96
C GLN A 39 4.47 3.51 1.59
N GLY A 40 4.66 4.42 0.63
CA GLY A 40 5.28 4.10 -0.65
C GLY A 40 6.75 3.76 -0.51
N ASP A 41 7.48 4.45 0.38
CA ASP A 41 8.89 4.16 0.63
C ASP A 41 9.08 2.80 1.32
N LEU A 42 8.19 2.42 2.22
CA LEU A 42 8.16 1.08 2.82
C LEU A 42 7.91 0.00 1.76
N MET A 43 7.04 0.26 0.78
CA MET A 43 6.82 -0.64 -0.35
C MET A 43 8.12 -0.81 -1.16
N MET A 44 8.78 0.29 -1.50
CA MET A 44 10.05 0.29 -2.23
C MET A 44 11.14 -0.47 -1.47
N VAL A 45 11.34 -0.19 -0.17
CA VAL A 45 12.34 -0.90 0.65
C VAL A 45 12.01 -2.39 0.71
N GLY A 46 10.74 -2.76 0.86
CA GLY A 46 10.32 -4.16 0.85
C GLY A 46 10.64 -4.87 -0.47
N ALA A 47 10.41 -4.21 -1.60
CA ALA A 47 10.74 -4.73 -2.93
C ALA A 47 12.26 -4.91 -3.10
N ALA A 48 13.04 -3.86 -2.77
CA ALA A 48 14.51 -3.88 -2.88
C ALA A 48 15.14 -4.92 -1.95
N PHE A 49 14.66 -5.03 -0.71
CA PHE A 49 15.14 -6.03 0.23
C PHE A 49 14.83 -7.46 -0.23
N THR A 50 13.64 -7.69 -0.77
CA THR A 50 13.27 -9.00 -1.35
C THR A 50 14.16 -9.34 -2.55
N LEU A 51 14.40 -8.38 -3.43
CA LEU A 51 15.30 -8.56 -4.58
C LEU A 51 16.70 -8.94 -4.12
N TRP A 52 17.22 -8.24 -3.10
CA TRP A 52 18.53 -8.52 -2.54
C TRP A 52 18.63 -9.93 -1.93
N LEU A 53 17.59 -10.39 -1.21
CA LEU A 53 17.53 -11.76 -0.68
C LEU A 53 17.58 -12.82 -1.79
N ILE A 54 16.95 -12.55 -2.94
CA ILE A 54 16.96 -13.45 -4.09
C ILE A 54 18.32 -13.44 -4.78
N LEU A 55 18.82 -12.26 -5.17
CA LEU A 55 20.01 -12.13 -6.00
C LEU A 55 21.32 -12.39 -5.24
N LYS A 56 21.43 -11.91 -4.00
CA LYS A 56 22.64 -12.04 -3.18
C LYS A 56 22.54 -13.15 -2.16
N GLY A 57 21.36 -13.33 -1.57
CA GLY A 57 21.12 -14.37 -0.57
C GLY A 57 20.84 -15.76 -1.17
N GLY A 58 20.51 -15.86 -2.46
CA GLY A 58 20.18 -17.13 -3.11
C GLY A 58 18.88 -17.77 -2.59
N PHE A 59 18.04 -17.01 -1.89
CA PHE A 59 16.79 -17.54 -1.34
C PHE A 59 15.79 -17.81 -2.47
N PRO A 60 15.01 -18.92 -2.39
CA PRO A 60 13.88 -19.10 -3.28
C PRO A 60 12.84 -18.00 -3.03
N TYR A 61 12.11 -17.62 -4.08
CA TYR A 61 11.16 -16.50 -4.06
C TYR A 61 10.20 -16.52 -2.86
N GLN A 62 9.63 -17.68 -2.53
CA GLN A 62 8.69 -17.84 -1.41
C GLN A 62 9.34 -17.56 -0.05
N ALA A 63 10.56 -18.06 0.16
CA ALA A 63 11.30 -17.83 1.40
C ALA A 63 11.73 -16.37 1.51
N ALA A 64 12.21 -15.77 0.41
CA ALA A 64 12.56 -14.37 0.37
C ALA A 64 11.37 -13.46 0.72
N LEU A 65 10.18 -13.78 0.20
CA LEU A 65 8.95 -13.05 0.51
C LEU A 65 8.59 -13.14 2.00
N ILE A 66 8.61 -14.34 2.60
CA ILE A 66 8.27 -14.51 4.02
C ILE A 66 9.24 -13.74 4.91
N VAL A 67 10.54 -13.84 4.62
CA VAL A 67 11.60 -13.15 5.37
C VAL A 67 11.43 -11.63 5.22
N ALA A 68 11.21 -11.14 4.00
CA ALA A 68 11.03 -9.71 3.75
C ALA A 68 9.76 -9.16 4.43
N VAL A 69 8.62 -9.85 4.33
CA VAL A 69 7.37 -9.43 4.98
C VAL A 69 7.55 -9.38 6.50
N THR A 70 8.23 -10.37 7.09
CA THR A 70 8.49 -10.41 8.54
C THR A 70 9.45 -9.31 8.97
N ALA A 71 10.51 -9.06 8.20
CA ALA A 71 11.46 -7.98 8.47
C ALA A 71 10.80 -6.60 8.35
N MET A 72 9.99 -6.39 7.31
CA MET A 72 9.26 -5.15 7.09
C MET A 72 8.16 -4.92 8.14
N PHE A 73 7.51 -5.99 8.62
CA PHE A 73 6.63 -5.91 9.80
C PHE A 73 7.40 -5.40 11.03
N GLY A 74 8.57 -5.98 11.31
CA GLY A 74 9.43 -5.56 12.41
C GLY A 74 9.90 -4.10 12.26
N LEU A 75 10.25 -3.69 11.05
CA LEU A 75 10.67 -2.33 10.74
C LEU A 75 9.52 -1.32 10.94
N GLY A 76 8.32 -1.61 10.44
CA GLY A 76 7.14 -0.77 10.67
C GLY A 76 6.79 -0.65 12.14
N TYR A 77 6.84 -1.78 12.87
CA TYR A 77 6.66 -1.80 14.32
C TYR A 77 7.70 -0.95 15.03
N ALA A 78 8.98 -1.06 14.65
CA ALA A 78 10.07 -0.31 15.25
C ALA A 78 9.96 1.20 14.98
N ILE A 79 9.54 1.61 13.79
CA ILE A 79 9.31 3.02 13.45
C ILE A 79 8.30 3.65 14.39
N ASP A 80 7.17 2.97 14.62
CA ASP A 80 6.19 3.47 15.59
C ASP A 80 6.73 3.42 17.01
N ALA A 81 7.31 2.29 17.40
CA ALA A 81 7.78 2.02 18.75
C ALA A 81 8.92 2.96 19.20
N LEU A 82 9.76 3.42 18.28
CA LEU A 82 10.95 4.23 18.58
C LEU A 82 10.77 5.70 18.22
N VAL A 83 10.01 6.00 17.17
CA VAL A 83 9.93 7.35 16.60
C VAL A 83 8.54 7.93 16.74
N VAL A 84 7.53 7.33 16.11
CA VAL A 84 6.19 7.94 15.98
C VAL A 84 5.50 8.10 17.34
N ARG A 85 5.58 7.09 18.21
CA ARG A 85 4.91 7.16 19.52
C ARG A 85 5.44 8.28 20.42
N ARG A 86 6.64 8.82 20.16
CA ARG A 86 7.18 9.96 20.92
C ARG A 86 6.48 11.28 20.58
N LEU A 87 5.74 11.31 19.48
CA LEU A 87 4.93 12.45 19.05
C LEU A 87 3.47 12.39 19.53
N ILE A 88 3.12 11.42 20.40
CA ILE A 88 1.78 11.38 21.01
C ILE A 88 1.53 12.70 21.76
N GLY A 89 0.40 13.34 21.49
CA GLY A 89 0.02 14.64 22.06
C GLY A 89 0.57 15.87 21.32
N LYS A 90 1.33 15.68 20.23
CA LYS A 90 1.75 16.77 19.33
C LYS A 90 0.69 16.99 18.22
N PRO A 91 0.72 18.15 17.52
CA PRO A 91 -0.18 18.38 16.40
C PRO A 91 -0.09 17.27 15.34
N ARG A 92 -1.23 16.88 14.76
CA ARG A 92 -1.30 15.80 13.76
C ARG A 92 -0.36 16.03 12.58
N PHE A 93 -0.18 17.30 12.21
CA PHE A 93 0.72 17.72 11.15
C PHE A 93 2.19 17.35 11.41
N SER A 94 2.62 17.26 12.68
CA SER A 94 3.97 16.82 13.04
C SER A 94 4.25 15.37 12.63
N ILE A 95 3.24 14.49 12.70
CA ILE A 95 3.36 13.09 12.26
C ILE A 95 3.53 13.04 10.75
N VAL A 96 2.76 13.84 10.00
CA VAL A 96 2.89 13.95 8.55
C VAL A 96 4.31 14.36 8.17
N MET A 97 4.81 15.47 8.73
CA MET A 97 6.18 15.94 8.51
C MET A 97 7.24 14.89 8.86
N LEU A 98 7.08 14.19 10.00
CA LEU A 98 7.97 13.11 10.39
C LEU A 98 7.99 12.01 9.33
N THR A 99 6.84 11.60 8.82
CA THR A 99 6.76 10.49 7.85
C THR A 99 7.34 10.86 6.50
N PHE A 100 7.24 12.12 6.07
CA PHE A 100 8.00 12.62 4.91
C PHE A 100 9.51 12.53 5.15
N GLY A 101 9.97 12.91 6.34
CA GLY A 101 11.37 12.79 6.73
C GLY A 101 11.87 11.34 6.75
N ILE A 102 11.10 10.43 7.36
CA ILE A 102 11.41 8.99 7.36
C ILE A 102 11.45 8.45 5.94
N GLY A 103 10.49 8.81 5.09
CA GLY A 103 10.46 8.42 3.68
C GLY A 103 11.69 8.89 2.91
N ALA A 104 12.10 10.14 3.10
CA ALA A 104 13.32 10.68 2.50
C ALA A 104 14.58 9.92 2.96
N VAL A 105 14.69 9.64 4.26
CA VAL A 105 15.80 8.82 4.79
C VAL A 105 15.79 7.42 4.20
N MET A 106 14.61 6.79 4.06
CA MET A 106 14.50 5.46 3.45
C MET A 106 14.94 5.44 1.99
N ARG A 107 14.54 6.43 1.19
CA ARG A 107 14.98 6.54 -0.21
C ARG A 107 16.50 6.73 -0.31
N SER A 108 17.06 7.60 0.52
CA SER A 108 18.52 7.81 0.54
C SER A 108 19.28 6.56 0.99
N LEU A 109 18.82 5.88 2.05
CA LEU A 109 19.42 4.63 2.51
C LEU A 109 19.28 3.51 1.48
N ALA A 110 18.15 3.43 0.78
CA ALA A 110 17.95 2.46 -0.28
C ALA A 110 18.91 2.71 -1.46
N GLY A 111 19.08 3.97 -1.86
CA GLY A 111 20.05 4.36 -2.88
C GLY A 111 21.49 4.05 -2.48
N LEU A 112 21.85 4.20 -1.20
CA LEU A 112 23.18 3.83 -0.70
C LEU A 112 23.39 2.31 -0.60
N ALA A 113 22.36 1.55 -0.24
CA ALA A 113 22.46 0.10 -0.02
C ALA A 113 22.38 -0.72 -1.33
N TRP A 114 21.51 -0.31 -2.27
CA TRP A 114 21.23 -1.05 -3.50
C TRP A 114 21.59 -0.31 -4.79
N GLY A 115 22.01 0.96 -4.68
CA GLY A 115 22.29 1.82 -5.83
C GLY A 115 21.09 2.63 -6.30
N TYR A 116 21.35 3.59 -7.18
CA TYR A 116 20.33 4.41 -7.84
C TYR A 116 19.98 3.89 -9.25
N GLU A 117 20.67 2.85 -9.71
CA GLU A 117 20.41 2.24 -11.00
C GLU A 117 19.14 1.39 -10.94
N PRO A 118 18.22 1.51 -11.93
CA PRO A 118 17.01 0.71 -11.96
C PRO A 118 17.33 -0.78 -12.10
N LEU A 119 16.93 -1.58 -11.11
CA LEU A 119 17.14 -3.03 -11.10
C LEU A 119 15.89 -3.76 -11.57
N SER A 120 16.08 -4.76 -12.44
CA SER A 120 15.00 -5.65 -12.89
C SER A 120 14.78 -6.78 -11.89
N PHE A 121 13.53 -7.04 -11.52
CA PHE A 121 13.18 -8.16 -10.66
C PHE A 121 12.98 -9.43 -11.50
N PRO A 122 13.63 -10.56 -11.17
CA PRO A 122 13.41 -11.80 -11.90
C PRO A 122 11.97 -12.28 -11.70
N SER A 123 11.15 -12.22 -12.75
CA SER A 123 9.77 -12.70 -12.69
C SER A 123 9.74 -14.20 -12.37
N PRO A 124 9.04 -14.63 -11.30
CA PRO A 124 8.88 -16.05 -10.99
C PRO A 124 8.07 -16.80 -12.06
N TYR A 125 7.39 -16.07 -12.96
CA TYR A 125 6.58 -16.62 -14.04
C TYR A 125 7.26 -16.56 -15.42
N GLY A 126 8.50 -16.06 -15.48
CA GLY A 126 9.35 -16.10 -16.69
C GLY A 126 8.77 -15.34 -17.88
N GLY A 127 8.01 -14.26 -17.66
CA GLY A 127 7.42 -13.46 -18.74
C GLY A 127 6.38 -14.20 -19.58
N LYS A 128 5.84 -15.32 -19.07
CA LYS A 128 4.80 -16.09 -19.77
C LYS A 128 3.53 -15.27 -19.89
N ALA A 129 2.91 -15.30 -21.06
CA ALA A 129 1.56 -14.80 -21.26
C ALA A 129 0.56 -15.94 -21.16
N LEU A 130 -0.51 -15.72 -20.39
CA LEU A 130 -1.65 -16.63 -20.29
C LEU A 130 -2.72 -16.18 -21.28
N HIS A 131 -3.29 -17.15 -22.00
CA HIS A 131 -4.45 -16.94 -22.84
C HIS A 131 -5.71 -17.13 -21.99
N ILE A 132 -6.40 -16.03 -21.67
CA ILE A 132 -7.71 -16.08 -21.00
C ILE A 132 -8.76 -15.80 -22.08
N GLY A 133 -9.38 -16.85 -22.60
CA GLY A 133 -10.24 -16.77 -23.78
C GLY A 133 -9.46 -16.26 -24.99
N SER A 134 -9.88 -15.14 -25.58
CA SER A 134 -9.21 -14.51 -26.72
C SER A 134 -8.23 -13.39 -26.34
N ALA A 135 -7.97 -13.15 -25.04
CA ALA A 135 -7.09 -12.10 -24.56
C ALA A 135 -5.75 -12.67 -24.06
N MET A 136 -4.65 -12.02 -24.43
CA MET A 136 -3.30 -12.34 -23.97
C MET A 136 -3.00 -11.47 -22.74
N VAL A 137 -2.86 -12.10 -21.57
CA VAL A 137 -2.62 -11.41 -20.30
C VAL A 137 -1.28 -11.89 -19.73
N ALA A 138 -0.39 -10.95 -19.36
CA ALA A 138 0.87 -11.31 -18.71
C ALA A 138 0.61 -12.07 -17.39
N ALA A 139 1.34 -13.15 -17.15
CA ALA A 139 1.20 -13.94 -15.92
C ALA A 139 1.44 -13.09 -14.66
N ASP A 140 2.32 -12.09 -14.73
CA ASP A 140 2.59 -11.15 -13.63
C ASP A 140 1.33 -10.33 -13.26
N ASN A 141 0.55 -9.90 -14.25
CA ASN A 141 -0.72 -9.17 -14.03
C ASN A 141 -1.75 -10.05 -13.29
N VAL A 142 -1.84 -11.32 -13.67
CA VAL A 142 -2.72 -12.29 -13.00
C VAL A 142 -2.24 -12.56 -11.57
N ALA A 143 -0.92 -12.70 -11.38
CA ALA A 143 -0.33 -12.91 -10.06
C ALA A 143 -0.54 -11.72 -9.11
N ILE A 144 -0.46 -10.48 -9.62
CA ILE A 144 -0.78 -9.26 -8.85
C ILE A 144 -2.22 -9.30 -8.35
N VAL A 145 -3.18 -9.63 -9.24
CA VAL A 145 -4.59 -9.70 -8.87
C VAL A 145 -4.83 -10.83 -7.86
N ALA A 146 -4.29 -12.03 -8.12
CA ALA A 146 -4.44 -13.17 -7.22
C ALA A 146 -3.81 -12.91 -5.84
N GLY A 147 -2.60 -12.33 -5.80
CA GLY A 147 -1.91 -11.96 -4.57
C GLY A 147 -2.66 -10.88 -3.79
N THR A 148 -3.26 -9.92 -4.49
CA THR A 148 -4.11 -8.88 -3.87
C THR A 148 -5.35 -9.48 -3.23
N VAL A 149 -6.07 -10.34 -3.96
CA VAL A 149 -7.25 -11.04 -3.42
C VAL A 149 -6.87 -11.91 -2.22
N ALA A 150 -5.78 -12.68 -2.32
CA ALA A 150 -5.29 -13.50 -1.21
C ALA A 150 -4.96 -12.65 0.03
N LEU A 151 -4.29 -11.51 -0.15
CA LEU A 151 -3.95 -10.61 0.96
C LEU A 151 -5.22 -9.95 1.56
N CYS A 152 -6.19 -9.57 0.74
CA CYS A 152 -7.47 -9.05 1.22
C CYS A 152 -8.24 -10.10 2.05
N ILE A 153 -8.27 -11.35 1.62
CA ILE A 153 -8.88 -12.46 2.38
C ILE A 153 -8.11 -12.67 3.70
N ALA A 154 -6.78 -12.67 3.66
CA ALA A 154 -5.95 -12.81 4.86
C ALA A 154 -6.21 -11.69 5.87
N LEU A 155 -6.29 -10.44 5.41
CA LEU A 155 -6.62 -9.29 6.26
C LEU A 155 -8.05 -9.35 6.80
N TYR A 156 -9.03 -9.76 5.98
CA TYR A 156 -10.39 -9.96 6.44
C TYR A 156 -10.45 -11.00 7.57
N CYS A 157 -9.80 -12.14 7.38
CA CYS A 157 -9.72 -13.18 8.41
C CYS A 157 -8.97 -12.69 9.67
N PHE A 158 -7.89 -11.93 9.49
CA PHE A 158 -7.13 -11.35 10.61
C PHE A 158 -8.00 -10.39 11.44
N PHE A 159 -8.69 -9.45 10.80
CA PHE A 159 -9.56 -8.51 11.52
C PHE A 159 -10.80 -9.21 12.10
N ARG A 160 -11.37 -10.20 11.41
CA ARG A 160 -12.59 -10.88 11.87
C ARG A 160 -12.34 -11.88 12.99
N TYR A 161 -11.24 -12.63 12.94
CA TYR A 161 -11.02 -13.80 13.81
C TYR A 161 -9.79 -13.70 14.70
N ALA A 162 -8.75 -12.93 14.35
CA ALA A 162 -7.54 -12.89 15.16
C ALA A 162 -7.70 -12.00 16.40
N PRO A 163 -7.23 -12.43 17.60
CA PRO A 163 -7.29 -11.62 18.82
C PRO A 163 -6.61 -10.26 18.68
N ALA A 164 -5.50 -10.20 17.94
CA ALA A 164 -4.80 -8.94 17.64
C ALA A 164 -5.67 -8.00 16.78
N GLY A 165 -6.34 -8.52 15.75
CA GLY A 165 -7.25 -7.76 14.91
C GLY A 165 -8.46 -7.20 15.67
N LEU A 166 -9.03 -7.99 16.60
CA LEU A 166 -10.12 -7.56 17.48
C LEU A 166 -9.68 -6.44 18.43
N ARG A 167 -8.46 -6.54 19.00
CA ARG A 167 -7.88 -5.48 19.85
C ARG A 167 -7.68 -4.18 19.08
N ILE A 168 -7.22 -4.25 17.83
CA ILE A 168 -7.07 -3.08 16.95
C ILE A 168 -8.44 -2.42 16.71
N GLN A 169 -9.48 -3.21 16.43
CA GLN A 169 -10.83 -2.67 16.25
C GLN A 169 -11.36 -2.01 17.52
N ALA A 170 -11.22 -2.65 18.69
CA ALA A 170 -11.62 -2.07 19.96
C ALA A 170 -10.88 -0.75 20.26
N ALA A 171 -9.57 -0.72 20.05
CA ALA A 171 -8.75 0.50 20.23
C ALA A 171 -9.15 1.63 19.27
N SER A 172 -9.52 1.30 18.01
CA SER A 172 -9.97 2.29 17.02
C SER A 172 -11.32 2.93 17.35
N GLN A 173 -12.20 2.23 18.08
CA GLN A 173 -13.51 2.75 18.45
C GLN A 173 -13.41 3.73 19.63
N ASN A 174 -12.74 3.31 20.70
CA ASN A 174 -12.51 4.15 21.87
C ASN A 174 -11.21 3.76 22.58
N GLN A 175 -10.17 4.56 22.36
CA GLN A 175 -8.83 4.34 22.91
C GLN A 175 -8.82 4.35 24.44
N LEU A 176 -9.61 5.22 25.09
CA LEU A 176 -9.69 5.31 26.54
C LEU A 176 -10.37 4.07 27.13
N ALA A 177 -11.52 3.68 26.58
CA ALA A 177 -12.24 2.49 27.03
C ALA A 177 -11.43 1.21 26.80
N ALA A 178 -10.73 1.10 25.66
CA ALA A 178 -9.82 -0.01 25.37
C ALA A 178 -8.70 -0.11 26.42
N GLY A 179 -8.13 1.02 26.84
CA GLY A 179 -7.15 1.08 27.92
C GLY A 179 -7.69 0.60 29.27
N CYS A 180 -8.94 0.95 29.61
CA CYS A 180 -9.59 0.52 30.86
C CYS A 180 -9.79 -1.00 30.96
N VAL A 181 -9.97 -1.69 29.83
CA VAL A 181 -10.11 -3.16 29.77
C VAL A 181 -8.78 -3.89 29.56
N GLY A 182 -7.65 -3.20 29.72
CA GLY A 182 -6.31 -3.79 29.68
C GLY A 182 -5.68 -3.92 28.28
N ILE A 183 -6.24 -3.30 27.24
CA ILE A 183 -5.61 -3.26 25.92
C ILE A 183 -4.49 -2.21 25.93
N ASP A 184 -3.26 -2.65 25.69
CA ASP A 184 -2.12 -1.75 25.48
C ASP A 184 -2.27 -1.06 24.11
N VAL A 185 -2.90 0.11 24.11
CA VAL A 185 -3.14 0.95 22.91
C VAL A 185 -1.82 1.26 22.20
N ARG A 186 -0.73 1.47 22.95
CA ARG A 186 0.57 1.82 22.35
C ARG A 186 1.14 0.66 21.55
N ARG A 187 1.15 -0.55 22.11
CA ARG A 187 1.57 -1.76 21.37
C ARG A 187 0.64 -2.04 20.19
N THR A 188 -0.66 -1.78 20.36
CA THR A 188 -1.66 -1.96 19.30
C THR A 188 -1.38 -1.06 18.10
N TYR A 189 -0.93 0.17 18.30
CA TYR A 189 -0.47 1.04 17.19
C TYR A 189 0.79 0.51 16.52
N SER A 190 1.78 0.08 17.29
CA SER A 190 2.99 -0.50 16.71
C SER A 190 2.68 -1.74 15.85
N LEU A 191 1.72 -2.57 16.27
CA LEU A 191 1.23 -3.70 15.46
C LEU A 191 0.57 -3.24 14.15
N VAL A 192 -0.21 -2.16 14.18
CA VAL A 192 -0.84 -1.58 12.99
C VAL A 192 0.20 -1.05 12.00
N TRP A 193 1.22 -0.35 12.50
CA TRP A 193 2.32 0.14 11.67
C TRP A 193 3.14 -1.00 11.06
N GLY A 194 3.41 -2.06 11.83
CA GLY A 194 4.03 -3.28 11.30
C GLY A 194 3.18 -3.95 10.23
N LEU A 195 1.87 -4.10 10.46
CA LEU A 195 0.95 -4.69 9.48
C LEU A 195 0.89 -3.87 8.18
N ALA A 196 0.85 -2.54 8.29
CA ALA A 196 0.87 -1.66 7.13
C ALA A 196 2.18 -1.78 6.34
N ALA A 197 3.34 -1.84 7.01
CA ALA A 197 4.63 -2.05 6.35
C ALA A 197 4.73 -3.44 5.68
N ALA A 198 4.15 -4.47 6.29
CA ALA A 198 4.05 -5.81 5.70
C ALA A 198 3.20 -5.81 4.42
N ILE A 199 2.04 -5.13 4.43
CA ILE A 199 1.18 -4.97 3.24
C ILE A 199 1.92 -4.20 2.14
N ALA A 200 2.62 -3.14 2.51
CA ALA A 200 3.44 -2.37 1.57
C ALA A 200 4.52 -3.25 0.94
N CYS A 201 5.20 -4.08 1.72
CA CYS A 201 6.19 -5.04 1.21
C CYS A 201 5.57 -6.00 0.18
N VAL A 202 4.40 -6.58 0.48
CA VAL A 202 3.71 -7.46 -0.49
C VAL A 202 3.35 -6.70 -1.77
N ALA A 203 2.83 -5.47 -1.67
CA ALA A 203 2.56 -4.64 -2.84
C ALA A 203 3.81 -4.38 -3.68
N GLY A 204 4.95 -4.13 -3.01
CA GLY A 204 6.25 -3.90 -3.64
C GLY A 204 6.76 -5.12 -4.38
N VAL A 205 6.68 -6.29 -3.77
CA VAL A 205 7.11 -7.55 -4.39
C VAL A 205 6.19 -7.95 -5.55
N LEU A 206 4.89 -7.64 -5.47
CA LEU A 206 3.94 -7.90 -6.55
C LEU A 206 4.16 -6.97 -7.75
N VAL A 207 4.51 -5.71 -7.53
CA VAL A 207 4.77 -4.75 -8.64
C VAL A 207 6.16 -4.92 -9.26
N ALA A 208 7.13 -5.40 -8.49
CA ALA A 208 8.53 -5.50 -8.90
C ALA A 208 8.79 -6.21 -10.26
N PRO A 209 8.04 -7.24 -10.70
CA PRO A 209 8.25 -7.85 -12.01
C PRO A 209 7.83 -6.97 -13.19
N ILE A 210 6.96 -5.98 -12.98
CA ILE A 210 6.40 -5.13 -14.05
C ILE A 210 6.95 -3.70 -14.05
N VAL A 211 7.71 -3.32 -13.02
CA VAL A 211 8.42 -2.04 -12.93
C VAL A 211 9.85 -2.25 -12.48
N LEU A 212 10.72 -1.29 -12.79
CA LEU A 212 12.09 -1.32 -12.28
C LEU A 212 12.10 -0.88 -10.82
N ILE A 213 12.99 -1.49 -10.04
CA ILE A 213 13.22 -1.10 -8.65
C ILE A 213 14.33 -0.06 -8.62
N ASP A 214 13.97 1.16 -8.28
CA ASP A 214 14.88 2.26 -7.98
C ASP A 214 14.32 3.10 -6.80
N PRO A 215 15.13 3.99 -6.19
CA PRO A 215 14.68 4.78 -5.05
C PRO A 215 13.46 5.69 -5.29
N ASN A 216 13.12 6.01 -6.55
CA ASN A 216 11.93 6.81 -6.88
C ASN A 216 10.64 5.99 -6.88
N LEU A 217 10.74 4.66 -6.85
CA LEU A 217 9.56 3.78 -6.77
C LEU A 217 8.68 4.12 -5.55
N GLY A 218 9.28 4.67 -4.48
CA GLY A 218 8.56 5.15 -3.30
C GLY A 218 7.50 6.22 -3.59
N PHE A 219 7.66 7.01 -4.66
CA PHE A 219 6.68 8.04 -5.05
C PHE A 219 5.34 7.48 -5.55
N MET A 220 5.25 6.18 -5.87
CA MET A 220 3.95 5.52 -6.09
C MET A 220 3.01 5.67 -4.91
N GLY A 221 3.55 5.88 -3.70
CA GLY A 221 2.77 6.18 -2.49
C GLY A 221 1.88 7.41 -2.64
N ILE A 222 2.25 8.40 -3.45
CA ILE A 222 1.45 9.63 -3.65
C ILE A 222 0.20 9.31 -4.48
N LYS A 223 0.34 8.52 -5.55
CA LYS A 223 -0.80 8.04 -6.35
C LYS A 223 -1.72 7.13 -5.53
N ALA A 224 -1.13 6.25 -4.72
CA ALA A 224 -1.90 5.40 -3.81
C ALA A 224 -2.59 6.19 -2.69
N PHE A 225 -2.02 7.30 -2.22
CA PHE A 225 -2.69 8.21 -1.30
C PHE A 225 -3.93 8.83 -1.95
N ALA A 226 -3.83 9.27 -3.20
CA ALA A 226 -5.00 9.74 -3.96
C ALA A 226 -6.08 8.65 -4.05
N ALA A 227 -5.68 7.40 -4.33
CA ALA A 227 -6.60 6.25 -4.31
C ALA A 227 -7.25 6.02 -2.94
N ALA A 228 -6.51 6.15 -1.84
CA ALA A 228 -7.06 6.04 -0.48
C ALA A 228 -8.08 7.13 -0.16
N VAL A 229 -7.83 8.37 -0.60
CA VAL A 229 -8.75 9.50 -0.42
C VAL A 229 -10.01 9.31 -1.26
N ILE A 230 -9.86 8.92 -2.54
CA ILE A 230 -10.99 8.62 -3.44
C ILE A 230 -11.84 7.49 -2.87
N GLY A 231 -11.22 6.42 -2.37
CA GLY A 231 -11.90 5.30 -1.74
C GLY A 231 -12.58 5.66 -0.41
N GLY A 232 -11.94 6.56 0.35
CA GLY A 232 -12.35 7.02 1.67
C GLY A 232 -11.60 6.29 2.80
N PHE A 233 -10.92 7.06 3.66
CA PHE A 233 -10.11 6.56 4.78
C PHE A 233 -10.89 5.75 5.85
N GLY A 234 -12.23 5.81 5.84
CA GLY A 234 -13.08 5.06 6.78
C GLY A 234 -13.29 3.59 6.40
N SER A 235 -12.98 3.19 5.16
CA SER A 235 -13.39 1.89 4.60
C SER A 235 -12.21 1.16 3.94
N LEU A 236 -11.84 -0.02 4.44
CA LEU A 236 -10.84 -0.88 3.80
C LEU A 236 -11.29 -1.30 2.38
N PRO A 237 -12.53 -1.79 2.17
CA PRO A 237 -13.03 -2.05 0.81
C PRO A 237 -13.04 -0.80 -0.08
N GLY A 238 -13.34 0.37 0.51
CA GLY A 238 -13.27 1.65 -0.18
C GLY A 238 -11.89 1.94 -0.74
N ALA A 239 -10.83 1.74 0.06
CA ALA A 239 -9.44 1.93 -0.36
C ALA A 239 -9.07 1.06 -1.58
N LEU A 240 -9.50 -0.20 -1.58
CA LEU A 240 -9.25 -1.12 -2.70
C LEU A 240 -9.99 -0.67 -3.97
N LEU A 241 -11.27 -0.29 -3.86
CA LEU A 241 -12.05 0.23 -4.98
C LEU A 241 -11.46 1.53 -5.54
N GLY A 242 -10.99 2.43 -4.66
CA GLY A 242 -10.28 3.64 -5.04
C GLY A 242 -9.00 3.33 -5.82
N GLY A 243 -8.22 2.34 -5.38
CA GLY A 243 -7.05 1.84 -6.10
C GLY A 243 -7.38 1.33 -7.49
N LEU A 244 -8.40 0.47 -7.61
CA LEU A 244 -8.87 -0.08 -8.89
C LEU A 244 -9.31 1.03 -9.85
N LEU A 245 -10.08 2.00 -9.37
CA LEU A 245 -10.52 3.14 -10.20
C LEU A 245 -9.34 3.97 -10.69
N VAL A 246 -8.40 4.30 -9.80
CA VAL A 246 -7.18 5.04 -10.15
C VAL A 246 -6.36 4.28 -11.18
N GLY A 247 -6.13 2.97 -10.99
CA GLY A 247 -5.35 2.15 -11.92
C GLY A 247 -5.99 2.02 -13.30
N ILE A 248 -7.31 1.82 -13.37
CA ILE A 248 -8.03 1.74 -14.65
C ILE A 248 -7.96 3.09 -15.38
N ILE A 249 -8.21 4.19 -14.67
CA ILE A 249 -8.20 5.53 -15.27
C ILE A 249 -6.79 5.90 -15.73
N GLU A 250 -5.76 5.61 -14.93
CA GLU A 250 -4.37 5.84 -15.31
C GLU A 250 -4.00 5.06 -16.58
N GLN A 251 -4.36 3.78 -16.64
CA GLN A 251 -4.02 2.93 -17.78
C GLN A 251 -4.77 3.33 -19.06
N VAL A 252 -6.06 3.70 -18.95
CA VAL A 252 -6.85 4.22 -20.07
C VAL A 252 -6.27 5.55 -20.56
N THR A 253 -6.00 6.47 -19.65
CA THR A 253 -5.47 7.79 -20.01
C THR A 253 -4.10 7.65 -20.69
N ARG A 254 -3.25 6.75 -20.19
CA ARG A 254 -1.90 6.51 -20.72
C ARG A 254 -1.88 5.99 -22.15
N SER A 255 -2.92 5.29 -22.61
CA SER A 255 -2.95 4.81 -23.99
C SER A 255 -3.58 5.78 -24.99
N TRP A 256 -4.41 6.72 -24.53
CA TRP A 256 -5.16 7.64 -25.40
C TRP A 256 -4.60 9.06 -25.41
N LEU A 257 -3.93 9.49 -24.34
CA LEU A 257 -3.42 10.84 -24.18
C LEU A 257 -1.89 10.89 -24.14
N PRO A 258 -1.28 12.05 -24.45
CA PRO A 258 0.16 12.24 -24.35
C PRO A 258 0.70 11.98 -22.94
N ALA A 259 2.01 11.76 -22.84
CA ALA A 259 2.69 11.59 -21.55
C ALA A 259 2.40 12.75 -20.59
N GLY A 260 2.23 12.43 -19.29
CA GLY A 260 1.88 13.39 -18.23
C GLY A 260 0.38 13.53 -17.97
N TRP A 261 -0.48 13.31 -18.98
CA TRP A 261 -1.94 13.40 -18.80
C TRP A 261 -2.50 12.34 -17.86
N SER A 262 -1.85 11.17 -17.80
CA SER A 262 -2.24 10.10 -16.89
C SER A 262 -2.15 10.52 -15.42
N GLU A 263 -1.17 11.34 -15.05
CA GLU A 263 -1.03 11.84 -13.67
C GLU A 263 -2.07 12.93 -13.37
N LEU A 264 -2.27 13.84 -14.32
CA LEU A 264 -3.31 14.86 -14.25
C LEU A 264 -4.71 14.24 -14.11
N ALA A 265 -5.00 13.14 -14.82
CA ALA A 265 -6.28 12.45 -14.72
C ALA A 265 -6.51 11.86 -13.32
N VAL A 266 -5.49 11.26 -12.70
CA VAL A 266 -5.59 10.71 -11.34
C VAL A 266 -5.82 11.81 -10.31
N TYR A 267 -5.06 12.90 -10.36
CA TYR A 267 -5.25 14.02 -9.41
C TYR A 267 -6.51 14.84 -9.71
N GLY A 268 -6.92 14.97 -10.97
CA GLY A 268 -8.19 15.58 -11.36
C GLY A 268 -9.38 14.77 -10.85
N LEU A 269 -9.33 13.44 -10.95
CA LEU A 269 -10.32 12.55 -10.36
C LEU A 269 -10.40 12.71 -8.85
N LEU A 270 -9.25 12.79 -8.18
CA LEU A 270 -9.18 13.07 -6.73
C LEU A 270 -9.91 14.38 -6.39
N MET A 271 -9.61 15.47 -7.10
CA MET A 271 -10.28 16.76 -6.87
C MET A 271 -11.78 16.68 -7.11
N LEU A 272 -12.20 16.02 -8.19
CA LEU A 272 -13.62 15.83 -8.53
C LEU A 272 -14.35 15.05 -7.43
N VAL A 273 -13.78 13.94 -6.98
CA VAL A 273 -14.38 13.13 -5.91
C VAL A 273 -14.44 13.91 -4.61
N LEU A 274 -13.42 14.69 -4.26
CA LEU A 274 -13.46 15.53 -3.05
C LEU A 274 -14.49 16.66 -3.14
N ALA A 275 -14.68 17.25 -4.32
CA ALA A 275 -15.68 18.29 -4.54
C ALA A 275 -17.12 17.76 -4.43
N VAL A 276 -17.37 16.54 -4.95
CA VAL A 276 -18.72 15.93 -4.97
C VAL A 276 -19.02 15.12 -3.70
N ARG A 277 -18.01 14.42 -3.15
CA ARG A 277 -18.09 13.56 -1.97
C ARG A 277 -16.82 13.67 -1.11
N PRO A 278 -16.75 14.61 -0.17
CA PRO A 278 -15.56 14.84 0.67
C PRO A 278 -15.18 13.66 1.58
N GLY A 279 -16.10 12.71 1.82
CA GLY A 279 -15.81 11.47 2.54
C GLY A 279 -15.17 10.36 1.69
N GLY A 280 -15.02 10.57 0.38
CA GLY A 280 -14.69 9.53 -0.59
C GLY A 280 -15.93 8.75 -1.06
N LEU A 281 -15.72 7.79 -1.95
CA LEU A 281 -16.79 7.03 -2.61
C LEU A 281 -17.57 6.14 -1.63
N VAL A 282 -16.87 5.52 -0.67
CA VAL A 282 -17.40 4.53 0.27
C VAL A 282 -17.22 4.98 1.74
N GLY A 283 -16.75 6.21 1.97
CA GLY A 283 -16.55 6.71 3.32
C GLY A 283 -17.87 6.90 4.05
N GLN A 284 -18.05 6.18 5.16
CA GLN A 284 -19.04 6.55 6.15
C GLN A 284 -18.55 7.84 6.82
N LEU A 285 -19.33 8.92 6.72
CA LEU A 285 -19.17 10.10 7.57
C LEU A 285 -19.36 9.66 9.02
N TYR A 286 -18.30 9.19 9.66
CA TYR A 286 -18.30 8.95 11.10
C TYR A 286 -18.23 10.32 11.77
N ARG A 287 -19.35 11.02 11.79
CA ARG A 287 -19.56 12.19 12.64
C ARG A 287 -19.59 11.65 14.06
N LYS A 288 -18.42 11.60 14.70
CA LYS A 288 -18.31 11.38 16.14
C LYS A 288 -19.25 12.41 16.77
N LYS A 289 -20.35 11.96 17.38
CA LYS A 289 -21.17 12.84 18.20
C LYS A 289 -20.23 13.35 19.29
N ALA A 290 -20.01 14.67 19.28
CA ALA A 290 -19.33 15.37 20.34
C ALA A 290 -20.06 15.14 21.67
#